data_AF-A0A4D6MJI4-F1
#
_entry.id   AF-A0A4D6MJI4-F1
#
_cell.length_a   1.000
_cell.length_b   1.000
_cell.length_c   1.000
_cell.angle_alpha   90.00
_cell.angle_beta   90.00
_cell.angle_gamma   90.00
#
_symmetry.space_group_name_H-M   'P 1'
#
loop_
_entity.id
_entity.type
_entity.pdbx_description
1 polymer ?
#
loop_
_entity_poly.entity_id
_entity_poly.type
_entity_poly.pdbx_seq_one_letter_code
_entity_poly.pdbx_strand_id
1 'polypeptide(L)'
;MDYEDIEKLFFVTINHNKFERKLHDDAETGQSTVTGMELLRKIWTEVGKQKTKEIVPLITRPSAVLFDAIESGNDDEVIWCFMESVAIFTALKDSNGRNLMHLFLLYRRLDIFNSFINDKKQDLVRAMDKEGNNVLHLAALLPLEFKSFSGLSAKIQMQRELGWFEDAERSVPDELRSMRNKKGKTPIDVFYDEHNQLSKDIKESAKGIADSGMVVATLVATVAFAAALTVPGNKNSVWFIVFIVTNAIALFTSSASILSFLSNFTSSRFANTEFVMSLHPSLTFGPELLIISVAAMVVAFIAASFLIFDHTTKWVSYAVTPMGFFPLLVFIVFQSKLCDDSYWSKYYRPKLR
;
A
#
# COMPACT_ATOMS: atom_id res chain seq x y z
N MET A 1 9.26 12.90 46.08
CA MET A 1 9.14 11.68 45.26
C MET A 1 10.44 11.57 44.51
N ASP A 2 11.20 10.51 44.76
CA ASP A 2 12.54 10.37 44.18
C ASP A 2 12.44 9.88 42.72
N TYR A 3 13.49 10.05 41.94
CA TYR A 3 13.57 9.71 40.51
C TYR A 3 13.12 8.26 40.23
N GLU A 4 13.57 7.34 41.08
CA GLU A 4 13.32 5.91 40.93
C GLU A 4 11.84 5.56 41.16
N ASP A 5 11.11 6.39 41.91
CA ASP A 5 9.68 6.23 42.14
C ASP A 5 8.86 6.65 40.92
N ILE A 6 9.27 7.71 40.22
CA ILE A 6 8.60 8.20 39.00
C ILE A 6 8.80 7.21 37.86
N GLU A 7 10.03 6.73 37.66
CA GLU A 7 10.35 5.73 36.65
C GLU A 7 9.56 4.43 36.89
N LYS A 8 9.55 3.91 38.13
CA LYS A 8 8.75 2.73 38.49
C LYS A 8 7.25 2.96 38.30
N LEU A 9 6.71 4.12 38.69
CA LEU A 9 5.28 4.40 38.49
C LEU A 9 4.90 4.46 37.01
N PHE A 10 5.73 5.06 36.16
CA PHE A 10 5.48 5.18 34.72
C PHE A 10 5.66 3.85 33.99
N PHE A 11 6.71 3.09 34.31
CA PHE A 11 6.92 1.74 33.76
C PHE A 11 5.78 0.80 34.17
N VAL A 12 5.30 0.93 35.40
CA VAL A 12 4.09 0.27 35.88
C VAL A 12 2.89 0.77 35.11
N THR A 13 2.72 2.07 34.84
CA THR A 13 1.55 2.60 34.11
C THR A 13 1.50 2.16 32.65
N ILE A 14 2.62 2.20 31.91
CA ILE A 14 2.71 1.75 30.52
C ILE A 14 2.49 0.23 30.43
N ASN A 15 3.15 -0.55 31.31
CA ASN A 15 2.93 -2.00 31.33
C ASN A 15 1.54 -2.38 31.85
N HIS A 16 0.98 -1.63 32.80
CA HIS A 16 -0.35 -1.88 33.35
C HIS A 16 -1.44 -1.49 32.36
N ASN A 17 -1.28 -0.43 31.55
CA ASN A 17 -2.17 -0.14 30.41
C ASN A 17 -2.07 -1.22 29.33
N LYS A 18 -0.86 -1.74 29.06
CA LYS A 18 -0.64 -2.87 28.18
C LYS A 18 -1.27 -4.16 28.71
N PHE A 19 -1.35 -4.33 30.04
CA PHE A 19 -1.97 -5.47 30.72
C PHE A 19 -3.50 -5.31 30.88
N GLU A 20 -3.99 -4.11 31.20
CA GLU A 20 -5.42 -3.81 31.32
C GLU A 20 -6.10 -3.86 29.96
N ARG A 21 -5.50 -3.36 28.88
CA ARG A 21 -6.05 -3.60 27.53
C ARG A 21 -6.12 -5.09 27.18
N LYS A 22 -5.15 -5.88 27.66
CA LYS A 22 -5.15 -7.35 27.50
C LYS A 22 -6.20 -8.06 28.35
N LEU A 23 -6.64 -7.44 29.45
CA LEU A 23 -7.70 -7.94 30.34
C LEU A 23 -9.09 -7.42 29.92
N HIS A 24 -9.18 -6.23 29.33
CA HIS A 24 -10.43 -5.62 28.88
C HIS A 24 -10.99 -6.28 27.62
N ASP A 25 -10.14 -6.94 26.82
CA ASP A 25 -10.57 -7.86 25.75
C ASP A 25 -11.13 -9.18 26.31
N ASP A 26 -10.92 -9.50 27.59
CA ASP A 26 -11.30 -10.79 28.21
C ASP A 26 -12.27 -10.68 29.41
N ALA A 27 -12.61 -9.50 29.95
CA ALA A 27 -13.61 -9.41 31.03
C ALA A 27 -14.28 -8.03 31.20
N GLU A 28 -15.61 -8.00 31.00
CA GLU A 28 -16.51 -7.02 31.60
C GLU A 28 -16.65 -7.30 33.10
N THR A 29 -16.02 -6.52 33.97
CA THR A 29 -16.52 -6.39 35.36
C THR A 29 -16.19 -5.03 35.95
N GLY A 30 -17.23 -4.31 36.37
CA GLY A 30 -17.18 -2.97 36.93
C GLY A 30 -16.62 -2.91 38.35
N GLN A 31 -15.36 -2.52 38.46
CA GLN A 31 -14.77 -2.02 39.70
C GLN A 31 -13.90 -0.82 39.34
N SER A 32 -14.12 0.34 39.97
CA SER A 32 -13.42 1.59 39.65
C SER A 32 -11.95 1.51 40.08
N THR A 33 -11.11 0.90 39.25
CA THR A 33 -9.67 1.05 39.33
C THR A 33 -9.34 2.45 38.83
N VAL A 34 -8.69 3.26 39.67
CA VAL A 34 -8.07 4.50 39.20
C VAL A 34 -7.07 4.09 38.13
N THR A 35 -7.43 4.35 36.87
CA THR A 35 -6.66 3.86 35.72
C THR A 35 -5.27 4.49 35.79
N GLY A 36 -4.22 3.76 35.36
CA GLY A 36 -2.85 4.29 35.41
C GLY A 36 -2.73 5.69 34.77
N MET A 37 -3.53 5.98 33.76
CA MET A 37 -3.65 7.29 33.10
C MET A 37 -4.18 8.42 33.99
N GLU A 38 -5.14 8.15 34.87
CA GLU A 38 -5.65 9.15 35.82
C GLU A 38 -4.58 9.54 36.85
N LEU A 39 -3.78 8.57 37.27
CA LEU A 39 -2.65 8.78 38.15
C LEU A 39 -1.57 9.62 37.45
N LEU A 40 -1.26 9.27 36.20
CA LEU A 40 -0.34 9.99 35.32
C LEU A 40 -0.73 11.47 35.19
N ARG A 41 -2.00 11.74 34.91
CA ARG A 41 -2.54 13.09 34.70
C ARG A 41 -2.43 13.94 35.96
N LYS A 42 -2.72 13.36 37.13
CA LYS A 42 -2.56 14.02 38.43
C LYS A 42 -1.10 14.35 38.72
N ILE A 43 -0.19 13.39 38.49
CA ILE A 43 1.25 13.61 38.68
C ILE A 43 1.73 14.71 37.75
N TRP A 44 1.34 14.68 36.48
CA TRP A 44 1.75 15.68 35.50
C TRP A 44 1.20 17.07 35.82
N THR A 45 -0.02 17.15 36.36
CA THR A 45 -0.62 18.41 36.83
C THR A 45 0.22 19.03 37.97
N GLU A 46 0.77 18.22 38.87
CA GLU A 46 1.66 18.72 39.93
C GLU A 46 3.06 19.04 39.43
N VAL A 47 3.61 18.24 38.51
CA VAL A 47 4.91 18.52 37.87
C VAL A 47 4.86 19.83 37.08
N GLY A 48 3.75 20.11 36.36
CA GLY A 48 3.53 21.33 35.60
C GLY A 48 3.50 22.61 36.44
N LYS A 49 3.32 22.52 37.77
CA LYS A 49 3.39 23.67 38.69
C LYS A 49 4.82 24.07 39.06
N GLN A 50 5.81 23.23 38.76
CA GLN A 50 7.22 23.53 39.05
C GLN A 50 7.83 24.47 37.99
N LYS A 51 8.99 25.06 38.30
CA LYS A 51 9.70 25.91 37.32
C LYS A 51 10.26 25.04 36.20
N THR A 52 10.16 25.51 34.95
CA THR A 52 10.62 24.79 33.75
C THR A 52 12.09 24.31 33.84
N LYS A 53 12.95 25.04 34.56
CA LYS A 53 14.36 24.67 34.79
C LYS A 53 14.56 23.45 35.71
N GLU A 54 13.61 23.17 36.60
CA GLU A 54 13.62 22.02 37.52
C GLU A 54 12.94 20.80 36.88
N ILE A 55 11.96 21.03 36.01
CA ILE A 55 11.25 19.98 35.26
C ILE A 55 12.16 19.37 34.19
N VAL A 56 12.86 20.20 33.40
CA VAL A 56 13.66 19.72 32.24
C VAL A 56 14.61 18.58 32.61
N PRO A 57 15.43 18.62 33.67
CA PRO A 57 16.28 17.49 34.06
C PRO A 57 15.50 16.18 34.35
N LEU A 58 14.31 16.28 34.95
CA LEU A 58 13.47 15.14 35.39
C LEU A 58 12.76 14.42 34.24
N ILE A 59 12.61 15.09 33.09
CA ILE A 59 11.98 14.55 31.88
C ILE A 59 13.02 14.24 30.79
N THR A 60 14.19 14.88 30.84
CA THR A 60 15.32 14.58 29.95
C THR A 60 16.00 13.27 30.37
N ARG A 61 15.76 12.85 31.62
CA ARG A 61 16.14 11.55 32.17
C ARG A 61 14.93 11.02 32.96
N PRO A 62 14.22 9.97 32.50
CA PRO A 62 14.57 9.02 31.45
C PRO A 62 13.86 9.34 30.12
N SER A 63 14.63 9.76 29.12
CA SER A 63 14.19 9.96 27.73
C SER A 63 13.59 8.70 27.09
N ALA A 64 13.90 7.52 27.63
CA ALA A 64 13.40 6.23 27.14
C ALA A 64 11.87 6.16 27.16
N VAL A 65 11.20 6.66 28.21
CA VAL A 65 9.75 6.48 28.39
C VAL A 65 8.93 7.16 27.29
N LEU A 66 9.26 8.40 26.92
CA LEU A 66 8.55 9.11 25.85
C LEU A 66 8.86 8.50 24.47
N PHE A 67 10.10 8.04 24.25
CA PHE A 67 10.47 7.36 23.02
C PHE A 67 9.77 5.99 22.90
N ASP A 68 9.72 5.22 23.98
CA ASP A 68 9.01 3.95 24.07
C ASP A 68 7.50 4.13 23.85
N ALA A 69 6.91 5.22 24.36
CA ALA A 69 5.51 5.57 24.12
C ALA A 69 5.23 5.91 22.64
N ILE A 70 6.13 6.63 21.98
CA ILE A 70 6.02 6.95 20.54
C ILE A 70 6.20 5.69 19.69
N GLU A 71 7.18 4.84 20.04
CA GLU A 71 7.46 3.59 19.36
C GLU A 71 6.33 2.57 19.50
N SER A 72 5.74 2.45 20.69
CA SER A 72 4.67 1.48 20.97
C SER A 72 3.31 1.83 20.38
N GLY A 73 3.10 3.08 19.94
CA GLY A 73 1.90 3.53 19.22
C GLY A 73 0.59 3.51 20.01
N ASN A 74 0.62 3.18 21.30
CA ASN A 74 -0.56 2.88 22.11
C ASN A 74 -0.87 3.90 23.21
N ASP A 75 -0.07 4.96 23.33
CA ASP A 75 -0.08 5.86 24.50
C ASP A 75 -0.18 7.35 24.10
N ASP A 76 -1.10 7.67 23.20
CA ASP A 76 -1.28 9.04 22.66
C ASP A 76 -1.53 10.08 23.74
N GLU A 77 -2.30 9.72 24.77
CA GLU A 77 -2.53 10.60 25.91
C GLU A 77 -1.25 10.85 26.74
N VAL A 78 -0.33 9.89 26.81
CA VAL A 78 0.98 10.07 27.46
C VAL A 78 1.78 11.07 26.64
N ILE A 79 1.82 10.88 25.33
CA ILE A 79 2.46 11.80 24.37
C ILE A 79 1.91 13.22 24.57
N TRP A 80 0.58 13.39 24.63
CA TRP A 80 -0.05 14.70 24.86
C TRP A 80 0.32 15.34 26.20
N CYS A 81 0.42 14.57 27.30
CA CYS A 81 0.83 15.10 28.60
C CYS A 81 2.25 15.70 28.52
N PHE A 82 3.21 14.96 27.98
CA PHE A 82 4.59 15.45 27.82
C PHE A 82 4.71 16.62 26.83
N MET A 83 3.65 16.97 26.09
CA MET A 83 3.73 17.93 24.99
C MET A 83 3.20 19.33 25.30
N GLU A 84 2.71 19.57 26.52
CA GLU A 84 2.33 20.93 26.95
C GLU A 84 3.53 21.86 27.16
N SER A 85 4.76 21.35 27.30
CA SER A 85 5.94 22.20 27.52
C SER A 85 6.92 22.23 26.34
N VAL A 86 7.09 23.44 25.79
CA VAL A 86 7.95 23.73 24.64
C VAL A 86 9.43 23.40 24.90
N ALA A 87 9.88 23.46 26.15
CA ALA A 87 11.26 23.14 26.53
C ALA A 87 11.63 21.65 26.32
N ILE A 88 10.65 20.75 26.35
CA ILE A 88 10.87 19.30 26.15
C ILE A 88 11.22 19.03 24.69
N PHE A 89 10.48 19.68 23.78
CA PHE A 89 10.66 19.51 22.33
C PHE A 89 12.05 19.89 21.84
N THR A 90 12.66 20.92 22.42
CA THR A 90 13.97 21.43 21.99
C THR A 90 15.14 20.71 22.65
N ALA A 91 14.97 20.22 23.88
CA ALA A 91 16.02 19.57 24.64
C ALA A 91 16.14 18.07 24.37
N LEU A 92 15.03 17.41 24.02
CA LEU A 92 15.00 15.96 23.90
C LEU A 92 15.50 15.49 22.53
N LYS A 93 16.60 14.74 22.56
CA LYS A 93 17.14 14.04 21.40
C LYS A 93 17.49 12.61 21.78
N ASP A 94 17.27 11.68 20.86
CA ASP A 94 17.65 10.29 21.06
C ASP A 94 19.16 10.08 20.84
N SER A 95 19.60 8.82 20.93
CA SER A 95 20.99 8.43 20.69
C SER A 95 21.51 8.76 19.28
N ASN A 96 20.62 8.93 18.30
CA ASN A 96 20.94 9.31 16.92
C ASN A 96 20.78 10.82 16.67
N GLY A 97 20.49 11.61 17.71
CA GLY A 97 20.30 13.05 17.60
C GLY A 97 18.95 13.45 17.01
N ARG A 98 18.02 12.50 16.86
CA ARG A 98 16.65 12.70 16.36
C ARG A 98 15.82 13.37 17.45
N ASN A 99 15.10 14.43 17.08
CA ASN A 99 14.13 15.06 17.96
C ASN A 99 12.75 14.39 17.81
N LEU A 100 11.75 14.87 18.54
CA LEU A 100 10.40 14.30 18.50
C LEU A 100 9.74 14.33 17.10
N MET A 101 9.99 15.36 16.28
CA MET A 101 9.44 15.47 14.92
C MET A 101 9.96 14.36 14.01
N HIS A 102 11.24 14.03 14.16
CA HIS A 102 11.86 12.90 13.46
C HIS A 102 11.20 11.57 13.84
N LEU A 103 10.98 11.36 15.14
CA LEU A 103 10.40 10.11 15.64
C LEU A 103 8.94 9.94 15.23
N PHE A 104 8.15 11.01 15.21
CA PHE A 104 6.76 10.91 14.75
C PHE A 104 6.64 10.40 13.31
N LEU A 105 7.45 10.91 12.38
CA LEU A 105 7.41 10.41 11.00
C LEU A 105 8.03 9.02 10.87
N LEU A 106 9.10 8.73 11.63
CA LEU A 106 9.71 7.40 11.68
C LEU A 106 8.70 6.32 12.11
N TYR A 107 7.91 6.58 13.15
CA TYR A 107 6.92 5.64 13.70
C TYR A 107 5.50 5.86 13.13
N ARG A 108 5.39 6.52 11.97
CA ARG A 108 4.13 6.67 11.22
C ARG A 108 2.98 7.36 11.98
N ARG A 109 3.30 8.35 12.81
CA ARG A 109 2.35 9.14 13.64
C ARG A 109 2.06 10.52 13.02
N LEU A 110 1.48 10.55 11.81
CA LEU A 110 1.25 11.82 11.09
C LEU A 110 0.21 12.73 11.76
N ASP A 111 -0.82 12.16 12.37
CA ASP A 111 -1.87 12.96 13.03
C ASP A 111 -1.31 13.77 14.21
N ILE A 112 -0.44 13.13 14.99
CA ILE A 112 0.28 13.76 16.09
C ILE A 112 1.25 14.80 15.53
N PHE A 113 2.04 14.44 14.52
CA PHE A 113 2.96 15.36 13.84
C PHE A 113 2.26 16.64 13.37
N ASN A 114 1.16 16.51 12.62
CA ASN A 114 0.38 17.63 12.09
C ASN A 114 -0.22 18.51 13.20
N SER A 115 -0.68 17.89 14.29
CA SER A 115 -1.23 18.63 15.43
C SER A 115 -0.21 19.55 16.11
N PHE A 116 1.09 19.27 15.92
CA PHE A 116 2.18 20.04 16.54
C PHE A 116 2.93 20.98 15.60
N ILE A 117 2.67 20.92 14.30
CA ILE A 117 3.21 21.90 13.36
C ILE A 117 2.52 23.24 13.61
N ASN A 118 3.31 24.19 14.12
CA ASN A 118 2.92 25.59 14.28
C ASN A 118 4.16 26.46 14.01
N ASP A 119 3.97 27.72 13.64
CA ASP A 119 5.03 28.65 13.21
C ASP A 119 6.19 28.75 14.20
N LYS A 120 5.92 28.60 15.51
CA LYS A 120 6.92 28.65 16.58
C LYS A 120 7.81 27.39 16.69
N LYS A 121 7.47 26.31 16.01
CA LYS A 121 8.14 24.99 16.12
C LYS A 121 8.78 24.53 14.80
N GLN A 122 8.81 25.41 13.79
CA GLN A 122 9.39 25.15 12.48
C GLN A 122 10.87 24.76 12.54
N ASP A 123 11.63 25.30 13.50
CA ASP A 123 13.05 24.97 13.70
C ASP A 123 13.27 23.49 14.05
N LEU A 124 12.29 22.86 14.71
CA LEU A 124 12.36 21.44 15.06
C LEU A 124 12.12 20.55 13.83
N VAL A 125 11.22 20.97 12.94
CA VAL A 125 10.95 20.28 11.67
C VAL A 125 12.17 20.39 10.73
N ARG A 126 12.87 21.54 10.76
CA ARG A 126 14.09 21.80 9.99
C ARG A 126 15.37 21.22 10.59
N ALA A 127 15.32 20.70 11.81
CA ALA A 127 16.47 20.07 12.41
C ALA A 127 16.89 18.81 11.63
N MET A 128 18.16 18.43 11.77
CA MET A 128 18.70 17.20 11.20
C MET A 128 19.25 16.30 12.31
N ASP A 129 19.21 15.00 12.08
CA ASP A 129 19.87 14.01 12.94
C ASP A 129 21.40 13.99 12.75
N LYS A 130 22.08 13.07 13.44
CA LYS A 130 23.55 12.94 13.36
C LYS A 130 24.03 12.54 11.96
N GLU A 131 23.19 11.93 11.14
CA GLU A 131 23.47 11.48 9.78
C GLU A 131 23.08 12.54 8.73
N GLY A 132 22.57 13.70 9.17
CA GLY A 132 22.10 14.77 8.30
C GLY A 132 20.74 14.47 7.66
N ASN A 133 20.01 13.48 8.15
CA ASN A 133 18.65 13.21 7.72
C ASN A 133 17.72 14.25 8.34
N ASN A 134 16.82 14.79 7.52
CA ASN A 134 15.68 15.55 8.02
C ASN A 134 14.49 14.60 8.27
N VAL A 135 13.37 15.15 8.72
CA VAL A 135 12.15 14.38 9.02
C VAL A 135 11.63 13.56 7.82
N LEU A 136 11.78 14.04 6.58
CA LEU A 136 11.33 13.31 5.38
C LEU A 136 12.20 12.11 5.04
N HIS A 137 13.51 12.19 5.28
CA HIS A 137 14.39 11.03 5.12
C HIS A 137 13.97 9.88 6.04
N LEU A 138 13.39 10.17 7.21
CA LEU A 138 12.85 9.16 8.12
C LEU A 138 11.46 8.68 7.69
N ALA A 139 10.62 9.56 7.16
CA ALA A 139 9.34 9.19 6.57
C ALA A 139 9.51 8.22 5.38
N ALA A 140 10.63 8.34 4.67
CA ALA A 140 11.01 7.50 3.54
C ALA A 140 11.45 6.07 3.94
N LEU A 141 11.71 5.81 5.22
CA LEU A 141 12.14 4.49 5.68
C LEU A 141 10.96 3.52 5.72
N LEU A 142 11.17 2.31 5.21
CA LEU A 142 10.20 1.23 5.31
C LEU A 142 10.15 0.69 6.75
N PRO A 143 9.00 0.61 7.42
CA PRO A 143 8.94 0.09 8.78
C PRO A 143 9.32 -1.40 8.81
N LEU A 144 10.08 -1.80 9.83
CA LEU A 144 10.65 -3.16 9.96
C LEU A 144 9.60 -4.28 9.94
N GLU A 145 8.35 -3.96 10.30
CA GLU A 145 7.23 -4.90 10.38
C GLU A 145 6.68 -5.34 9.01
N PHE A 146 7.04 -4.66 7.91
CA PHE A 146 6.41 -4.87 6.60
C PHE A 146 7.31 -5.54 5.56
N LYS A 147 8.24 -6.40 6.01
CA LYS A 147 9.36 -6.87 5.17
C LYS A 147 9.06 -8.05 4.22
N SER A 148 7.84 -8.56 4.11
CA SER A 148 7.54 -9.56 3.06
C SER A 148 6.09 -9.61 2.61
N PHE A 149 5.84 -9.11 1.39
CA PHE A 149 4.65 -9.44 0.62
C PHE A 149 5.04 -9.63 -0.85
N SER A 150 4.56 -10.70 -1.50
CA SER A 150 4.83 -11.00 -2.92
C SER A 150 3.61 -10.72 -3.81
N GLY A 151 3.80 -10.24 -5.03
CA GLY A 151 2.76 -10.11 -6.06
C GLY A 151 1.84 -8.89 -5.91
N LEU A 152 0.51 -9.05 -6.10
CA LEU A 152 -0.48 -7.95 -6.01
C LEU A 152 -0.40 -7.18 -4.68
N SER A 153 -0.01 -7.88 -3.61
CA SER A 153 0.22 -7.31 -2.29
C SER A 153 1.40 -6.33 -2.25
N ALA A 154 2.46 -6.56 -3.04
CA ALA A 154 3.59 -5.66 -3.15
C ALA A 154 3.22 -4.32 -3.80
N LYS A 155 2.37 -4.36 -4.85
CA LYS A 155 1.86 -3.14 -5.51
C LYS A 155 1.00 -2.32 -4.56
N ILE A 156 0.06 -2.97 -3.85
CA ILE A 156 -0.82 -2.28 -2.89
C ILE A 156 0.01 -1.66 -1.76
N GLN A 157 1.00 -2.40 -1.25
CA GLN A 157 1.93 -1.88 -0.25
C GLN A 157 2.70 -0.67 -0.78
N MET A 158 3.26 -0.73 -1.99
CA MET A 158 4.00 0.38 -2.58
C MET A 158 3.12 1.62 -2.74
N GLN A 159 1.87 1.45 -3.16
CA GLN A 159 0.91 2.55 -3.28
C GLN A 159 0.58 3.17 -1.91
N ARG A 160 0.45 2.35 -0.88
CA ARG A 160 0.23 2.83 0.49
C ARG A 160 1.44 3.58 1.02
N GLU A 161 2.64 3.07 0.81
CA GLU A 161 3.89 3.70 1.21
C GLU A 161 4.12 5.02 0.47
N LEU A 162 3.81 5.07 -0.83
CA LEU A 162 3.85 6.31 -1.61
C LEU A 162 2.85 7.33 -1.06
N GLY A 163 1.60 6.93 -0.84
CA GLY A 163 0.57 7.83 -0.32
C GLY A 163 0.96 8.40 1.04
N TRP A 164 1.48 7.55 1.94
CA TRP A 164 2.05 8.00 3.21
C TRP A 164 3.16 9.04 3.01
N PHE A 165 4.12 8.75 2.13
CA PHE A 165 5.26 9.64 1.92
C PHE A 165 4.83 10.98 1.32
N GLU A 166 3.91 10.98 0.35
CA GLU A 166 3.31 12.19 -0.21
C GLU A 166 2.57 13.01 0.86
N ASP A 167 1.83 12.37 1.75
CA ASP A 167 1.14 13.06 2.84
C ASP A 167 2.14 13.68 3.83
N ALA A 168 3.22 12.97 4.16
CA ALA A 168 4.31 13.53 4.96
C ALA A 168 5.03 14.69 4.26
N GLU A 169 5.26 14.60 2.95
CA GLU A 169 5.85 15.67 2.14
C GLU A 169 4.98 16.92 2.09
N ARG A 170 3.64 16.78 2.07
CA ARG A 170 2.69 17.90 2.10
C ARG A 170 2.65 18.58 3.47
N SER A 171 2.93 17.85 4.53
CA SER A 171 2.92 18.37 5.90
C SER A 171 4.16 19.19 6.27
N VAL A 172 5.19 19.26 5.43
CA VAL A 172 6.45 19.93 5.76
C VAL A 172 6.86 20.97 4.71
N PRO A 173 7.75 21.92 5.06
CA PRO A 173 8.24 22.91 4.10
C PRO A 173 8.95 22.29 2.89
N ASP A 174 8.71 22.86 1.71
CA ASP A 174 9.23 22.36 0.42
C ASP A 174 10.75 22.26 0.38
N GLU A 175 11.45 23.13 1.13
CA GLU A 175 12.92 23.13 1.20
C GLU A 175 13.49 21.74 1.59
N LEU A 176 12.79 21.02 2.46
CA LEU A 176 13.26 19.73 3.00
C LEU A 176 13.26 18.61 1.97
N ARG A 177 12.44 18.71 0.91
CA ARG A 177 12.33 17.69 -0.13
C ARG A 177 13.60 17.56 -0.98
N SER A 178 14.37 18.63 -1.09
CA SER A 178 15.58 18.68 -1.92
C SER A 178 16.89 18.59 -1.13
N MET A 179 16.81 18.65 0.20
CA MET A 179 17.98 18.56 1.07
C MET A 179 18.63 17.19 0.99
N ARG A 180 19.96 17.16 0.99
CA ARG A 180 20.73 15.92 0.97
C ARG A 180 21.27 15.60 2.36
N ASN A 181 21.17 14.34 2.77
CA ASN A 181 21.83 13.85 3.98
C ASN A 181 23.35 13.72 3.78
N LYS A 182 24.09 13.27 4.82
CA LYS A 182 25.55 13.10 4.73
C LYS A 182 25.99 12.06 3.68
N LYS A 183 25.09 11.18 3.25
CA LYS A 183 25.34 10.22 2.15
C LYS A 183 25.09 10.84 0.77
N GLY A 184 24.73 12.13 0.72
CA GLY A 184 24.42 12.83 -0.52
C GLY A 184 23.06 12.47 -1.12
N LYS A 185 22.16 11.82 -0.38
CA LYS A 185 20.85 11.36 -0.87
C LYS A 185 19.75 12.31 -0.42
N THR A 186 18.77 12.56 -1.27
CA THR A 186 17.53 13.27 -0.93
C THR A 186 16.52 12.32 -0.26
N PRO A 187 15.44 12.82 0.36
CA PRO A 187 14.40 11.97 0.92
C PRO A 187 13.81 10.99 -0.10
N ILE A 188 13.56 11.45 -1.33
CA ILE A 188 13.02 10.60 -2.39
C ILE A 188 14.02 9.54 -2.85
N ASP A 189 15.32 9.86 -2.89
CA ASP A 189 16.38 8.87 -3.18
C ASP A 189 16.38 7.75 -2.11
N VAL A 190 16.25 8.13 -0.82
CA VAL A 190 16.16 7.17 0.29
C VAL A 190 14.90 6.32 0.17
N PHE A 191 13.77 6.91 -0.20
CA PHE A 191 12.52 6.18 -0.39
C PHE A 191 12.71 5.06 -1.42
N TYR A 192 13.30 5.38 -2.58
CA TYR A 192 13.53 4.39 -3.63
C TYR A 192 14.50 3.29 -3.22
N ASP A 193 15.54 3.62 -2.46
CA ASP A 193 16.50 2.64 -1.96
C ASP A 193 15.86 1.65 -0.99
N GLU A 194 15.08 2.15 -0.03
CA GLU A 194 14.40 1.32 0.99
C GLU A 194 13.30 0.45 0.37
N HIS A 195 12.60 0.96 -0.66
CA HIS A 195 11.52 0.25 -1.34
C HIS A 195 11.97 -0.48 -2.62
N ASN A 196 13.29 -0.65 -2.82
CA ASN A 196 13.85 -1.28 -4.01
C ASN A 196 13.41 -2.75 -4.14
N GLN A 197 13.35 -3.50 -3.03
CA GLN A 197 12.90 -4.89 -3.06
C GLN A 197 11.44 -5.00 -3.51
N LEU A 198 10.58 -4.14 -2.98
CA LEU A 198 9.18 -4.06 -3.36
C LEU A 198 9.01 -3.73 -4.86
N SER A 199 9.85 -2.82 -5.36
CA SER A 199 9.92 -2.50 -6.79
C SER A 199 10.30 -3.72 -7.65
N LYS A 200 11.28 -4.52 -7.20
CA LYS A 200 11.70 -5.75 -7.90
C LYS A 200 10.58 -6.79 -7.93
N ASP A 201 9.90 -7.00 -6.81
CA ASP A 201 8.83 -7.99 -6.70
C ASP A 201 7.63 -7.61 -7.60
N ILE A 202 7.27 -6.32 -7.66
CA ILE A 202 6.24 -5.81 -8.60
C ILE A 202 6.69 -6.04 -10.05
N LYS A 203 7.95 -5.75 -10.36
CA LYS A 203 8.53 -5.92 -11.70
C LYS A 203 8.49 -7.37 -12.15
N GLU A 204 8.87 -8.31 -11.28
CA GLU A 204 8.87 -9.74 -11.56
C GLU A 204 7.44 -10.28 -11.72
N SER A 205 6.51 -9.85 -10.85
CA SER A 205 5.09 -10.19 -11.00
C SER A 205 4.50 -9.65 -12.29
N ALA A 206 4.80 -8.41 -12.67
CA ALA A 206 4.33 -7.81 -13.93
C ALA A 206 4.89 -8.56 -15.15
N LYS A 207 6.15 -9.00 -15.09
CA LYS A 207 6.76 -9.84 -16.11
C LYS A 207 6.02 -11.16 -16.26
N GLY A 208 5.76 -11.88 -15.17
CA GLY A 208 5.00 -13.14 -15.22
C GLY A 208 3.58 -12.97 -15.80
N ILE A 209 2.89 -11.88 -15.45
CA ILE A 209 1.56 -11.56 -16.01
C ILE A 209 1.64 -11.30 -17.51
N ALA A 210 2.64 -10.56 -17.97
CA ALA A 210 2.77 -10.24 -19.38
C ALA A 210 3.23 -11.45 -20.21
N ASP A 211 4.17 -12.25 -19.71
CA ASP A 211 4.62 -13.47 -20.40
C ASP A 211 3.45 -14.44 -20.60
N SER A 212 2.65 -14.67 -19.55
CA SER A 212 1.45 -15.50 -19.65
C SER A 212 0.35 -14.86 -20.52
N GLY A 213 0.11 -13.55 -20.38
CA GLY A 213 -0.85 -12.81 -21.20
C GLY A 213 -0.52 -12.81 -22.69
N MET A 214 0.76 -12.67 -23.05
CA MET A 214 1.24 -12.73 -24.43
C MET A 214 1.02 -14.11 -25.05
N VAL A 215 1.19 -15.20 -24.28
CA VAL A 215 0.89 -16.56 -24.75
C VAL A 215 -0.60 -16.69 -25.07
N VAL A 216 -1.49 -16.24 -24.17
CA VAL A 216 -2.94 -16.26 -24.41
C VAL A 216 -3.31 -15.40 -25.61
N ALA A 217 -2.77 -14.18 -25.71
CA ALA A 217 -3.01 -13.29 -26.84
C ALA A 217 -2.57 -13.93 -28.17
N THR A 218 -1.39 -14.53 -28.20
CA THR A 218 -0.86 -15.21 -29.40
C THR A 218 -1.77 -16.37 -29.81
N LEU A 219 -2.22 -17.19 -28.84
CA LEU A 219 -3.20 -18.24 -29.11
C LEU A 219 -4.50 -17.67 -29.66
N VAL A 220 -4.97 -16.54 -29.12
CA VAL A 220 -6.20 -15.90 -29.59
C VAL A 220 -6.06 -15.41 -31.03
N ALA A 221 -4.96 -14.73 -31.35
CA ALA A 221 -4.70 -14.21 -32.68
C ALA A 221 -4.58 -15.34 -33.72
N THR A 222 -3.88 -16.43 -33.37
CA THR A 222 -3.69 -17.59 -34.26
C THR A 222 -5.00 -18.32 -34.55
N VAL A 223 -5.82 -18.57 -33.52
CA VAL A 223 -7.14 -19.21 -33.68
C VAL A 223 -8.07 -18.31 -34.49
N ALA A 224 -8.13 -17.00 -34.19
CA ALA A 224 -8.97 -16.07 -34.94
C ALA A 224 -8.53 -15.95 -36.41
N PHE A 225 -7.23 -15.93 -36.68
CA PHE A 225 -6.71 -15.88 -38.05
C PHE A 225 -7.05 -17.15 -38.83
N ALA A 226 -6.85 -18.34 -38.22
CA ALA A 226 -7.20 -19.60 -38.84
C ALA A 226 -8.71 -19.70 -39.10
N ALA A 227 -9.55 -19.28 -38.15
CA ALA A 227 -10.99 -19.28 -38.29
C ALA A 227 -11.47 -18.36 -39.42
N ALA A 228 -10.87 -17.18 -39.59
CA ALA A 228 -11.20 -16.25 -40.68
C ALA A 228 -11.05 -16.88 -42.08
N LEU A 229 -10.10 -17.80 -42.24
CA LEU A 229 -9.79 -18.43 -43.52
C LEU A 229 -10.56 -19.74 -43.75
N THR A 230 -11.01 -20.40 -42.68
CA THR A 230 -11.52 -21.78 -42.74
C THR A 230 -13.02 -21.89 -42.52
N VAL A 231 -13.65 -20.95 -41.82
CA VAL A 231 -15.10 -21.04 -41.51
C VAL A 231 -15.91 -20.79 -42.78
N PRO A 232 -16.68 -21.78 -43.26
CA PRO A 232 -17.55 -21.59 -44.40
C PRO A 232 -18.79 -20.79 -43.99
N GLY A 233 -19.30 -19.94 -44.87
CA GLY A 233 -20.53 -19.20 -44.60
C GLY A 233 -21.04 -18.41 -45.79
N ASN A 234 -22.36 -18.24 -45.82
CA ASN A 234 -23.00 -17.35 -46.79
C ASN A 234 -22.69 -15.89 -46.39
N LYS A 235 -22.06 -15.14 -47.30
CA LYS A 235 -21.65 -13.74 -47.07
C LYS A 235 -22.82 -12.81 -46.68
N ASN A 236 -24.04 -13.18 -47.05
CA ASN A 236 -25.26 -12.42 -46.75
C ASN A 236 -25.96 -12.87 -45.46
N SER A 237 -25.45 -13.89 -44.76
CA SER A 237 -26.01 -14.34 -43.49
C SER A 237 -25.64 -13.37 -42.37
N VAL A 238 -26.61 -13.05 -41.52
CA VAL A 238 -26.40 -12.23 -40.31
C VAL A 238 -25.31 -12.84 -39.43
N TRP A 239 -25.30 -14.16 -39.27
CA TRP A 239 -24.29 -14.86 -38.47
C TRP A 239 -22.89 -14.77 -39.06
N PHE A 240 -22.77 -14.67 -40.39
CA PHE A 240 -21.48 -14.50 -41.07
C PHE A 240 -20.91 -13.10 -40.84
N ILE A 241 -21.78 -12.08 -40.89
CA ILE A 241 -21.40 -10.71 -40.57
C ILE A 241 -20.97 -10.60 -39.11
N VAL A 242 -21.74 -11.19 -38.17
CA VAL A 242 -21.38 -11.21 -36.75
C VAL A 242 -20.06 -11.93 -36.54
N PHE A 243 -19.88 -13.11 -37.15
CA PHE A 243 -18.63 -13.88 -37.07
C PHE A 243 -17.43 -13.07 -37.56
N ILE A 244 -17.46 -12.53 -38.78
CA ILE A 244 -16.28 -11.89 -39.36
C ILE A 244 -15.89 -10.61 -38.60
N VAL A 245 -16.88 -9.83 -38.13
CA VAL A 245 -16.64 -8.61 -37.35
C VAL A 245 -16.06 -8.95 -35.99
N THR A 246 -16.66 -9.87 -35.25
CA THR A 246 -16.18 -10.26 -33.91
C THR A 246 -14.84 -10.96 -33.96
N ASN A 247 -14.59 -11.78 -34.99
CA ASN A 247 -13.30 -12.41 -35.23
C ASN A 247 -12.20 -11.37 -35.57
N ALA A 248 -12.52 -10.35 -36.37
CA ALA A 248 -11.61 -9.24 -36.62
C ALA A 248 -11.29 -8.46 -35.34
N ILE A 249 -12.30 -8.15 -34.52
CA ILE A 249 -12.10 -7.51 -33.21
C ILE A 249 -11.16 -8.37 -32.36
N ALA A 250 -11.40 -9.68 -32.25
CA ALA A 250 -10.55 -10.59 -31.50
C ALA A 250 -9.09 -10.52 -31.98
N LEU A 251 -8.85 -10.64 -33.29
CA LEU A 251 -7.52 -10.64 -33.88
C LEU A 251 -6.78 -9.32 -33.64
N PHE A 252 -7.40 -8.19 -33.97
CA PHE A 252 -6.76 -6.87 -33.85
C PHE A 252 -6.51 -6.47 -32.40
N THR A 253 -7.47 -6.70 -31.50
CA THR A 253 -7.29 -6.42 -30.06
C THR A 253 -6.24 -7.33 -29.43
N SER A 254 -6.16 -8.60 -29.86
CA SER A 254 -5.09 -9.49 -29.40
C SER A 254 -3.72 -9.02 -29.86
N SER A 255 -3.60 -8.64 -31.13
CA SER A 255 -2.36 -8.13 -31.71
C SER A 255 -1.90 -6.84 -31.02
N ALA A 256 -2.85 -5.95 -30.71
CA ALA A 256 -2.60 -4.74 -29.94
C ALA A 256 -2.18 -5.05 -28.49
N SER A 257 -2.76 -6.07 -27.85
CA SER A 257 -2.36 -6.55 -26.52
C SER A 257 -0.91 -7.06 -26.52
N ILE A 258 -0.52 -7.87 -27.51
CA ILE A 258 0.87 -8.34 -27.69
C ILE A 258 1.83 -7.15 -27.82
N LEU A 259 1.51 -6.19 -28.68
CA LEU A 259 2.35 -5.02 -28.90
C LEU A 259 2.46 -4.16 -27.62
N SER A 260 1.37 -4.03 -26.88
CA SER A 260 1.34 -3.35 -25.59
C SER A 260 2.26 -4.03 -24.58
N PHE A 261 2.16 -5.35 -24.40
CA PHE A 261 3.06 -6.10 -23.52
C PHE A 261 4.53 -5.97 -23.96
N LEU A 262 4.84 -6.16 -25.26
CA LEU A 262 6.20 -6.02 -25.79
C LEU A 262 6.78 -4.62 -25.57
N SER A 263 5.99 -3.57 -25.80
CA SER A 263 6.40 -2.18 -25.60
C SER A 263 6.83 -1.92 -24.15
N ASN A 264 6.14 -2.53 -23.17
CA ASN A 264 6.48 -2.40 -21.75
C ASN A 264 7.86 -2.98 -21.40
N PHE A 265 8.28 -4.13 -21.98
CA PHE A 265 9.58 -4.75 -21.67
C PHE A 265 10.73 -4.26 -22.55
N THR A 266 10.43 -3.82 -23.76
CA THR A 266 11.45 -3.33 -24.70
C THR A 266 11.92 -1.93 -24.33
N SER A 267 11.08 -1.15 -23.64
CA SER A 267 11.48 0.16 -23.14
C SER A 267 12.57 0.03 -22.07
N SER A 268 13.74 0.63 -22.33
CA SER A 268 14.86 0.72 -21.37
C SER A 268 14.49 1.32 -20.01
N ARG A 269 13.31 1.95 -19.91
CA ARG A 269 12.74 2.52 -18.68
C ARG A 269 12.28 1.49 -17.65
N PHE A 270 12.05 0.23 -18.05
CA PHE A 270 11.72 -0.85 -17.11
C PHE A 270 12.89 -1.16 -16.13
N ALA A 271 14.08 -0.56 -16.34
CA ALA A 271 15.23 -0.66 -15.45
C ALA A 271 15.18 0.26 -14.22
N ASN A 272 14.42 1.37 -14.26
CA ASN A 272 14.42 2.36 -13.19
C ASN A 272 13.35 2.05 -12.15
N THR A 273 13.70 2.08 -10.86
CA THR A 273 12.76 1.86 -9.74
C THR A 273 11.63 2.90 -9.70
N GLU A 274 11.91 4.14 -10.10
CA GLU A 274 10.92 5.22 -10.24
C GLU A 274 9.80 4.89 -11.25
N PHE A 275 10.08 4.02 -12.22
CA PHE A 275 9.12 3.55 -13.23
C PHE A 275 8.09 2.58 -12.65
N VAL A 276 8.43 1.86 -11.58
CA VAL A 276 7.52 0.90 -10.94
C VAL A 276 6.40 1.62 -10.18
N MET A 277 6.68 2.80 -9.63
CA MET A 277 5.66 3.63 -8.95
C MET A 277 4.78 4.37 -9.96
N SER A 278 5.36 4.84 -11.06
CA SER A 278 4.62 5.40 -12.19
C SER A 278 4.21 4.30 -13.19
N LEU A 279 3.35 3.38 -12.75
CA LEU A 279 2.83 2.29 -13.60
C LEU A 279 2.38 2.86 -14.96
N HIS A 280 3.17 2.61 -16.00
CA HIS A 280 2.99 3.24 -17.30
C HIS A 280 1.60 2.87 -17.88
N PRO A 281 0.90 3.77 -18.58
CA PRO A 281 -0.44 3.51 -19.16
C PRO A 281 -0.50 2.24 -20.02
N SER A 282 0.62 1.87 -20.66
CA SER A 282 0.72 0.66 -21.48
C SER A 282 0.63 -0.64 -20.65
N LEU A 283 0.92 -0.66 -19.34
CA LEU A 283 0.75 -1.87 -18.53
C LEU A 283 -0.72 -2.10 -18.16
N THR A 284 -1.52 -1.05 -18.15
CA THR A 284 -2.98 -1.10 -17.98
C THR A 284 -3.72 -1.52 -19.25
N PHE A 285 -3.30 -1.03 -20.43
CA PHE A 285 -4.01 -1.34 -21.69
C PHE A 285 -3.87 -2.79 -22.17
N GLY A 286 -2.71 -3.43 -21.96
CA GLY A 286 -2.45 -4.80 -22.43
C GLY A 286 -3.48 -5.84 -21.92
N PRO A 287 -3.69 -5.94 -20.59
CA PRO A 287 -4.70 -6.83 -20.01
C PRO A 287 -6.14 -6.51 -20.43
N GLU A 288 -6.51 -5.23 -20.54
CA GLU A 288 -7.86 -4.81 -20.98
C GLU A 288 -8.16 -5.28 -22.40
N LEU A 289 -7.21 -5.07 -23.33
CA LEU A 289 -7.32 -5.53 -24.71
C LEU A 289 -7.38 -7.05 -24.82
N LEU A 290 -6.67 -7.78 -23.95
CA LEU A 290 -6.72 -9.23 -23.90
C LEU A 290 -8.11 -9.73 -23.51
N ILE A 291 -8.75 -9.12 -22.51
CA ILE A 291 -10.11 -9.49 -22.07
C ILE A 291 -11.11 -9.27 -23.20
N ILE A 292 -11.05 -8.12 -23.87
CA ILE A 292 -11.89 -7.81 -25.04
C ILE A 292 -11.68 -8.86 -26.13
N SER A 293 -10.44 -9.24 -26.38
CA SER A 293 -10.08 -10.21 -27.40
C SER A 293 -10.64 -11.61 -27.12
N VAL A 294 -10.52 -12.10 -25.89
CA VAL A 294 -11.08 -13.39 -25.46
C VAL A 294 -12.61 -13.36 -25.55
N ALA A 295 -13.25 -12.29 -25.09
CA ALA A 295 -14.70 -12.15 -25.19
C ALA A 295 -15.18 -12.16 -26.66
N ALA A 296 -14.50 -11.40 -27.52
CA ALA A 296 -14.81 -11.36 -28.95
C ALA A 296 -14.60 -12.74 -29.63
N MET A 297 -13.56 -13.50 -29.24
CA MET A 297 -13.37 -14.86 -29.73
C MET A 297 -14.54 -15.77 -29.35
N VAL A 298 -15.02 -15.72 -28.10
CA VAL A 298 -16.15 -16.56 -27.66
C VAL A 298 -17.39 -16.25 -28.50
N VAL A 299 -17.68 -14.97 -28.76
CA VAL A 299 -18.81 -14.57 -29.62
C VAL A 299 -18.61 -15.05 -31.06
N ALA A 300 -17.39 -14.92 -31.61
CA ALA A 300 -17.06 -15.40 -32.94
C ALA A 300 -17.27 -16.93 -33.03
N PHE A 301 -16.84 -17.68 -32.02
CA PHE A 301 -17.03 -19.13 -31.98
C PHE A 301 -18.52 -19.53 -31.93
N ILE A 302 -19.32 -18.83 -31.13
CA ILE A 302 -20.78 -19.05 -31.10
C ILE A 302 -21.38 -18.76 -32.48
N ALA A 303 -21.04 -17.64 -33.12
CA ALA A 303 -21.52 -17.30 -34.46
C ALA A 303 -21.08 -18.32 -35.52
N ALA A 304 -19.83 -18.80 -35.46
CA ALA A 304 -19.33 -19.87 -36.31
C ALA A 304 -20.11 -21.18 -36.13
N SER A 305 -20.50 -21.52 -34.90
CA SER A 305 -21.32 -22.70 -34.63
C SER A 305 -22.70 -22.60 -35.28
N PHE A 306 -23.32 -21.42 -35.30
CA PHE A 306 -24.58 -21.19 -36.00
C PHE A 306 -24.42 -21.26 -37.52
N LEU A 307 -23.29 -20.83 -38.07
CA LEU A 307 -23.00 -20.95 -39.51
C LEU A 307 -22.79 -22.40 -39.96
N ILE A 308 -22.03 -23.19 -39.18
CA ILE A 308 -21.68 -24.56 -39.52
C ILE A 308 -22.89 -25.49 -39.39
N PHE A 309 -23.73 -25.29 -38.37
CA PHE A 309 -24.84 -26.20 -38.04
C PHE A 309 -26.24 -25.65 -38.42
N ASP A 310 -26.33 -24.55 -39.17
CA ASP A 310 -27.58 -23.84 -39.50
C ASP A 310 -28.66 -24.75 -40.11
N HIS A 311 -28.25 -25.71 -40.95
CA HIS A 311 -29.19 -26.49 -41.76
C HIS A 311 -29.50 -27.89 -41.24
N THR A 312 -28.67 -28.50 -40.39
CA THR A 312 -28.80 -29.92 -40.05
C THR A 312 -28.93 -30.24 -38.56
N THR A 313 -28.31 -29.45 -37.66
CA THR A 313 -28.22 -29.81 -36.24
C THR A 313 -28.24 -28.59 -35.31
N LYS A 314 -29.29 -27.76 -35.44
CA LYS A 314 -29.46 -26.51 -34.67
C LYS A 314 -29.33 -26.66 -33.16
N TRP A 315 -29.68 -27.83 -32.60
CA TRP A 315 -29.57 -28.10 -31.16
C TRP A 315 -28.12 -27.97 -30.65
N VAL A 316 -27.12 -28.25 -31.49
CA VAL A 316 -25.69 -28.14 -31.15
C VAL A 316 -25.32 -26.70 -30.86
N SER A 317 -25.74 -25.75 -31.71
CA SER A 317 -25.46 -24.31 -31.51
C SER A 317 -26.14 -23.76 -30.24
N TYR A 318 -27.36 -24.22 -29.94
CA TYR A 318 -28.05 -23.88 -28.69
C TYR A 318 -27.34 -24.45 -27.45
N ALA A 319 -26.69 -25.61 -27.55
CA ALA A 319 -25.90 -26.19 -26.46
C ALA A 319 -24.52 -25.53 -26.30
N VAL A 320 -23.88 -25.13 -27.40
CA VAL A 320 -22.56 -24.46 -27.40
C VAL A 320 -22.63 -23.06 -26.80
N THR A 321 -23.74 -22.35 -27.02
CA THR A 321 -23.93 -20.97 -26.51
C THR A 321 -23.71 -20.85 -25.00
N PRO A 322 -24.44 -21.56 -24.11
CA PRO A 322 -24.20 -21.48 -22.66
C PRO A 322 -22.81 -21.98 -22.25
N MET A 323 -22.25 -22.94 -22.97
CA MET A 323 -20.89 -23.46 -22.72
C MET A 323 -19.82 -22.40 -22.97
N GLY A 324 -19.99 -21.54 -23.98
CA GLY A 324 -19.10 -20.41 -24.25
C GLY A 324 -19.23 -19.27 -23.23
N PHE A 325 -20.46 -18.96 -22.80
CA PHE A 325 -20.69 -17.89 -21.80
C PHE A 325 -20.24 -18.27 -20.39
N PHE A 326 -20.26 -19.55 -20.02
CA PHE A 326 -19.91 -20.01 -18.68
C PHE A 326 -18.49 -19.61 -18.24
N PRO A 327 -17.41 -19.89 -19.00
CA PRO A 327 -16.06 -19.44 -18.64
C PRO A 327 -15.92 -17.93 -18.53
N LEU A 328 -16.64 -17.17 -19.36
CA LEU A 328 -16.60 -15.70 -19.36
C LEU A 328 -17.26 -15.14 -18.10
N LEU A 329 -18.39 -15.70 -17.69
CA LEU A 329 -19.05 -15.37 -16.41
C LEU A 329 -18.16 -15.71 -15.22
N VAL A 330 -17.56 -16.91 -15.22
CA VAL A 330 -16.63 -17.34 -14.18
C VAL A 330 -15.44 -16.37 -14.08
N PHE A 331 -14.86 -15.98 -15.21
CA PHE A 331 -13.76 -15.02 -15.25
C PHE A 331 -14.15 -13.64 -14.71
N ILE A 332 -15.33 -13.12 -15.08
CA ILE A 332 -15.86 -11.86 -14.52
C ILE A 332 -16.06 -11.96 -13.01
N VAL A 333 -16.58 -13.09 -12.51
CA VAL A 333 -16.77 -13.30 -11.07
C VAL A 333 -15.43 -13.30 -10.34
N PHE A 334 -14.41 -13.99 -10.87
CA PHE A 334 -13.06 -14.00 -10.28
C PHE A 334 -12.37 -12.64 -10.32
N GLN A 335 -12.59 -11.82 -11.35
CA GLN A 335 -12.02 -10.47 -11.45
C GLN A 335 -12.79 -9.43 -10.62
N SER A 336 -14.07 -9.66 -10.36
CA SER A 336 -14.88 -8.77 -9.54
C SER A 336 -14.40 -8.85 -8.10
N LYS A 337 -13.94 -7.71 -7.54
CA LYS A 337 -13.51 -7.55 -6.13
C LYS A 337 -14.48 -8.11 -5.07
N LEU A 338 -15.72 -8.46 -5.47
CA LEU A 338 -16.78 -9.01 -4.62
C LEU A 338 -16.42 -10.36 -3.98
N CYS A 339 -15.62 -11.21 -4.63
CA CYS A 339 -15.17 -12.46 -3.99
C CYS A 339 -13.91 -12.26 -3.13
N ASP A 340 -13.03 -11.32 -3.48
CA ASP A 340 -11.74 -11.19 -2.80
C ASP A 340 -11.91 -10.71 -1.35
N ASP A 341 -12.67 -9.64 -1.10
CA ASP A 341 -12.85 -9.14 0.27
C ASP A 341 -13.79 -10.02 1.12
N SER A 342 -14.79 -10.68 0.52
CA SER A 342 -15.76 -11.48 1.30
C SER A 342 -15.27 -12.90 1.61
N TYR A 343 -14.59 -13.57 0.67
CA TYR A 343 -14.08 -14.93 0.89
C TYR A 343 -12.72 -14.93 1.58
N TRP A 344 -11.78 -14.03 1.21
CA TRP A 344 -10.47 -14.03 1.87
C TRP A 344 -10.49 -13.37 3.24
N SER A 345 -11.32 -12.37 3.55
CA SER A 345 -11.39 -11.83 4.92
C SER A 345 -11.81 -12.88 5.95
N LYS A 346 -12.50 -13.95 5.51
CA LYS A 346 -12.90 -15.08 6.35
C LYS A 346 -11.77 -16.09 6.61
N TYR A 347 -10.78 -16.15 5.72
CA TYR A 347 -9.61 -17.05 5.81
C TYR A 347 -8.32 -16.36 6.26
N TYR A 348 -8.18 -15.06 6.00
CA TYR A 348 -6.96 -14.27 6.20
C TYR A 348 -7.05 -13.22 7.30
N ARG A 349 -8.10 -13.14 8.14
CA ARG A 349 -7.91 -12.43 9.42
C ARG A 349 -6.84 -13.18 10.19
N PRO A 350 -5.61 -12.64 10.36
CA PRO A 350 -4.86 -13.06 11.52
C PRO A 350 -5.76 -12.61 12.68
N LYS A 351 -5.99 -13.49 13.65
CA LYS A 351 -6.34 -12.98 14.98
C LYS A 351 -5.12 -12.15 15.39
N LEU A 352 -5.15 -10.84 15.10
CA LEU A 352 -4.26 -9.87 15.71
C LEU A 352 -4.47 -10.05 17.21
N ARG A 353 -3.40 -10.44 17.89
CA ARG A 353 -3.37 -10.95 19.25
C ARG A 353 -2.28 -10.21 20.01
#